data_AF-A0A370DKK8-F1
#
_entry.id   AF-A0A370DKK8-F1
#
_cell.length_a   1.000
_cell.length_b   1.000
_cell.length_c   1.000
_cell.angle_alpha   90.00
_cell.angle_beta   90.00
_cell.angle_gamma   90.00
#
_symmetry.space_group_name_H-M   'P 1'
#
loop_
_entity.id
_entity.type
_entity.pdbx_description
1 polymer ?
#
loop_
_entity_poly.entity_id
_entity_poly.type
_entity_poly.pdbx_seq_one_letter_code
_entity_poly.pdbx_strand_id
1 'polypeptide(L)' 'MGEVNCLYCGKKIAEDIAECPHCGAVSHFQKKGYRAGARKKFVLLFIALTIFCLFFIFWLPR' A
#
# COMPACT_ATOMS: atom_id res chain seq x y z
N MET A 1 14.02 12.57 5.38
CA MET A 1 12.54 12.63 5.37
C MET A 1 12.17 13.27 4.04
N GLY A 2 11.33 12.64 3.22
CA GLY A 2 10.99 13.17 1.92
C GLY A 2 10.04 14.36 2.05
N GLU A 3 10.34 15.45 1.36
CA GLU A 3 9.50 16.64 1.24
C GLU A 3 8.92 16.67 -0.17
N VAL A 4 7.60 16.83 -0.28
CA VAL A 4 6.87 16.94 -1.55
C VAL A 4 6.24 18.31 -1.64
N ASN A 5 6.20 18.88 -2.85
CA ASN A 5 5.52 20.14 -3.07
C ASN A 5 4.01 19.88 -3.19
N CYS A 6 3.21 20.60 -2.41
CA CYS A 6 1.76 20.55 -2.56
C CYS A 6 1.36 21.06 -3.95
N LEU A 7 0.58 20.29 -4.70
CA LEU A 7 0.11 20.68 -6.05
C LEU A 7 -0.74 21.96 -6.05
N TYR A 8 -1.39 22.26 -4.92
CA TYR A 8 -2.35 23.37 -4.83
C TYR A 8 -1.71 24.68 -4.38
N CYS A 9 -0.84 24.64 -3.35
CA CYS A 9 -0.22 25.84 -2.79
C CYS A 9 1.25 26.01 -3.18
N GLY A 10 1.87 25.02 -3.82
CA GLY A 10 3.29 25.03 -4.21
C GLY A 10 4.26 25.00 -3.03
N LYS A 11 3.79 24.93 -1.78
CA LYS A 11 4.64 24.86 -0.59
C LYS A 11 5.12 23.44 -0.35
N LYS A 12 6.34 23.33 0.18
CA LYS A 12 6.91 22.07 0.65
C LYS A 12 6.12 21.55 1.84
N ILE A 13 5.68 20.32 1.74
CA ILE A 13 4.99 19.59 2.79
C ILE A 13 5.67 18.24 3.01
N ALA A 14 5.54 17.69 4.20
CA ALA A 14 6.07 16.37 4.49
C ALA A 14 5.29 15.30 3.70
N GLU A 15 5.96 14.24 3.25
CA GLU A 15 5.35 13.14 2.48
C GLU A 15 4.30 12.32 3.26
N ASP A 16 4.24 12.48 4.57
CA ASP A 16 3.47 11.69 5.52
C ASP A 16 2.21 12.39 6.08
N ILE A 17 1.97 13.66 5.74
CA ILE A 17 0.79 14.40 6.22
C ILE A 17 -0.40 14.24 5.29
N ALA A 18 -1.55 13.77 5.81
CA ALA A 18 -2.76 13.49 5.03
C ALA A 18 -3.29 14.73 4.31
N GLU A 19 -3.17 15.91 4.93
CA GLU A 19 -3.65 17.19 4.44
C GLU A 19 -2.54 18.24 4.53
N CYS A 20 -2.54 19.17 3.57
CA CYS A 20 -1.59 20.27 3.58
C CYS A 20 -1.97 21.29 4.66
N PRO A 21 -1.08 21.62 5.64
CA PRO A 21 -1.38 22.57 6.71
C PRO A 21 -1.49 24.02 6.21
N HIS A 22 -1.07 24.30 4.97
CA HIS A 22 -1.10 25.64 4.41
C HIS A 22 -2.38 25.96 3.64
N CYS A 23 -3.00 24.97 3.00
CA CYS A 23 -4.19 25.18 2.19
C CYS A 23 -5.37 24.28 2.55
N GLY A 24 -5.19 23.30 3.43
CA GLY A 24 -6.24 22.34 3.80
C GLY A 24 -6.58 21.34 2.69
N ALA A 25 -5.85 21.32 1.57
CA ALA A 25 -6.09 20.37 0.50
C ALA A 25 -5.58 18.97 0.88
N VAL A 26 -6.34 17.94 0.47
CA VAL A 26 -5.93 16.53 0.61
C VAL A 26 -4.61 16.30 -0.15
N SER A 27 -3.63 15.73 0.54
CA SER A 27 -2.33 15.47 -0.08
C SER A 27 -2.43 14.22 -0.97
N HIS A 28 -2.16 14.38 -2.27
CA HIS A 28 -2.14 13.26 -3.21
C HIS A 28 -0.84 12.44 -3.14
N PHE A 29 0.14 12.88 -2.35
CA PHE A 29 1.48 12.28 -2.25
C PHE A 29 1.64 11.25 -1.14
N GLN A 30 0.53 10.78 -0.56
CA GLN A 30 0.49 9.76 0.49
C GLN A 30 1.15 8.44 0.05
N LYS A 31 2.47 8.31 0.22
CA LYS A 31 3.20 7.06 -0.05
C LYS A 31 2.93 5.98 1.00
N LYS A 32 2.37 6.32 2.16
CA LYS A 32 2.37 5.42 3.34
C LYS A 32 1.03 4.78 3.72
N GLY A 33 -0.10 5.29 3.24
CA GLY A 33 -1.39 4.99 3.90
C GLY A 33 -2.26 3.92 3.28
N TYR A 34 -2.56 3.99 1.97
CA TYR A 34 -3.87 3.49 1.56
C TYR A 34 -3.98 1.97 1.32
N ARG A 35 -2.89 1.23 1.05
CA ARG A 35 -3.02 -0.20 0.64
C ARG A 35 -1.86 -1.14 0.99
N ALA A 36 -0.90 -0.73 1.82
CA ALA A 36 0.22 -1.63 2.16
C ALA A 36 -0.24 -2.86 2.96
N GLY A 37 -1.21 -2.70 3.87
CA GLY A 37 -1.78 -3.81 4.65
C GLY A 37 -2.70 -4.72 3.81
N ALA A 38 -3.61 -4.13 3.03
CA ALA A 38 -4.58 -4.89 2.24
C ALA A 38 -3.91 -5.71 1.13
N ARG A 39 -2.91 -5.15 0.43
CA ARG A 39 -2.16 -5.87 -0.61
C ARG A 39 -1.33 -7.01 -0.03
N LYS A 40 -0.69 -6.80 1.12
CA LYS A 40 0.07 -7.87 1.80
C LYS A 40 -0.83 -9.02 2.28
N LYS A 41 -2.00 -8.71 2.84
CA LYS A 41 -2.96 -9.74 3.29
C LYS A 41 -3.48 -10.58 2.12
N PHE A 42 -3.76 -9.94 0.98
CA PHE A 42 -4.15 -10.64 -0.24
C PHE A 42 -3.04 -11.56 -0.77
N VAL A 43 -1.79 -11.06 -0.84
CA VAL A 43 -0.64 -11.85 -1.29
C VAL A 43 -0.40 -13.05 -0.38
N LEU A 44 -0.52 -12.88 0.95
CA LEU A 44 -0.36 -13.97 1.91
C LEU A 44 -1.42 -15.07 1.72
N LEU A 45 -2.69 -14.69 1.54
CA LEU A 45 -3.76 -15.65 1.25
C LEU A 45 -3.53 -16.42 -0.05
N PHE A 46 -3.06 -15.73 -1.09
CA PHE A 46 -2.79 -16.36 -2.38
C PHE A 46 -1.67 -17.40 -2.28
N ILE A 47 -0.56 -17.06 -1.60
CA ILE A 47 0.56 -17.98 -1.35
C ILE A 47 0.09 -19.22 -0.57
N ALA A 48 -0.72 -19.04 0.47
CA ALA A 48 -1.26 -20.15 1.24
C ALA A 48 -2.14 -21.09 0.39
N LEU A 49 -3.00 -20.52 -0.47
CA LEU A 49 -3.84 -21.28 -1.39
C LEU A 49 -3.00 -22.07 -2.42
N THR A 50 -1.94 -21.47 -2.97
CA THR A 50 -1.05 -22.14 -3.92
C THR A 50 -0.32 -23.33 -3.29
N ILE A 51 0.24 -23.16 -2.08
CA ILE A 51 0.91 -24.25 -1.36
C ILE A 51 -0.07 -25.38 -1.06
N PHE A 52 -1.29 -25.05 -0.62
CA PHE A 52 -2.33 -26.03 -0.38
C PHE A 52 -2.65 -26.82 -1.65
N CYS A 53 -2.79 -26.16 -2.79
CA CYS A 53 -3.07 -26.82 -4.07
C CYS A 53 -1.92 -27.76 -4.50
N LEU A 54 -0.66 -27.31 -4.38
CA LEU A 54 0.51 -28.14 -4.69
C LEU A 54 0.62 -29.35 -3.75
N PHE A 55 0.32 -29.17 -2.47
CA PHE A 55 0.28 -30.25 -1.50
C PHE A 55 -0.76 -31.31 -1.91
N PHE A 56 -1.97 -30.88 -2.29
CA PHE A 56 -3.01 -31.80 -2.77
C PHE A 56 -2.62 -32.50 -4.07
N ILE A 57 -1.97 -31.82 -5.02
CA ILE A 57 -1.47 -32.45 -6.26
C ILE A 57 -0.41 -33.50 -5.96
N PHE A 58 0.49 -33.24 -5.02
CA PHE A 58 1.51 -34.20 -4.61
C PHE A 58 0.94 -35.36 -3.80
N TRP A 59 -0.10 -35.09 -3.01
CA TRP A 59 -0.71 -36.08 -2.13
C TRP A 59 -1.77 -36.94 -2.81
N LEU A 60 -2.37 -36.45 -3.91
CA LEU A 60 -3.20 -37.26 -4.79
C LEU A 60 -2.25 -38.20 -5.56
N PRO A 61 -2.12 -39.46 -5.12
CA PRO A 61 -1.27 -40.40 -5.82
C PRO A 61 -1.99 -40.68 -7.14
N ARG A 62 -1.36 -40.30 -8.24
CA ARG A 62 -1.77 -40.72 -9.59
C ARG A 62 -2.12 -42.21 -9.64
#